data_AF-A0A1I6UE86-F1
#
_entry.id   AF-A0A1I6UE86-F1
#
_cell.length_a   1.000
_cell.length_b   1.000
_cell.length_c   1.000
_cell.angle_alpha   90.00
_cell.angle_beta   90.00
_cell.angle_gamma   90.00
#
_symmetry.space_group_name_H-M   'P 1'
#
loop_
_entity.id
_entity.type
_entity.pdbx_description
1 polymer ?
#
loop_
_entity_poly.entity_id
_entity_poly.type
_entity_poly.pdbx_seq_one_letter_code
_entity_poly.pdbx_strand_id
1 'polypeptide(L)'
;MTEESPSNGENRTPEEMDLEELREEIRTIDQELVELIAQRTYVADTIAAVKDERDLPTTDEKQEEQVMERAGENAAQFDLDPNLVKATFRMLIELNKVHQRENR
;
A
#
# COMPACT_ATOMS: atom_id res chain seq x y z
N MET A 1 34.21 5.82 -32.29
CA MET A 1 34.52 5.50 -30.89
C MET A 1 33.20 5.58 -30.16
N THR A 2 32.49 4.46 -30.12
CA THR A 2 31.24 4.32 -29.38
C THR A 2 31.62 4.13 -27.92
N GLU A 3 31.30 5.12 -27.10
CA GLU A 3 31.38 5.00 -25.64
C GLU A 3 30.28 4.02 -25.22
N GLU A 4 30.69 2.85 -24.73
CA GLU A 4 29.79 1.92 -24.06
C GLU A 4 29.37 2.55 -22.74
N SER A 5 28.07 2.87 -22.63
CA SER A 5 27.44 3.17 -21.35
C SER A 5 27.58 1.95 -20.43
N PRO A 6 28.07 2.07 -19.19
CA PRO A 6 27.99 0.97 -18.25
C PRO A 6 26.56 0.90 -17.74
N SER A 7 25.72 0.10 -18.40
CA SER A 7 24.51 -0.44 -17.79
C SER A 7 24.96 -1.58 -16.88
N ASN A 8 25.26 -1.29 -15.62
CA ASN A 8 25.62 -2.33 -14.66
C ASN A 8 25.13 -1.97 -13.26
N GLY A 9 23.83 -2.18 -13.03
CA GLY A 9 23.20 -1.97 -11.72
C GLY A 9 21.90 -2.74 -11.48
N GLU A 10 21.18 -3.20 -12.50
CA GLU A 10 19.82 -3.73 -12.30
C GLU A 10 19.59 -4.99 -13.14
N ASN A 11 20.06 -6.16 -12.67
CA ASN A 11 19.40 -7.45 -12.95
C ASN A 11 19.99 -8.62 -12.14
N ARG A 12 20.18 -8.47 -10.82
CA ARG A 12 20.44 -9.65 -9.96
C ARG A 12 19.11 -10.17 -9.46
N THR A 13 18.85 -11.46 -9.64
CA THR A 13 17.64 -12.06 -9.07
C THR A 13 17.83 -12.21 -7.57
N PRO A 14 16.74 -12.21 -6.76
CA PRO A 14 16.85 -12.46 -5.32
C PRO A 14 17.56 -13.77 -4.97
N GLU A 15 17.59 -14.73 -5.88
CA GLU A 15 18.26 -16.03 -5.72
C GLU A 15 19.80 -15.94 -5.72
N GLU A 16 20.36 -14.82 -6.19
CA GLU A 16 21.80 -14.57 -6.27
C GLU A 16 22.33 -13.69 -5.13
N MET A 17 21.43 -13.16 -4.29
CA MET A 17 21.75 -12.26 -3.19
C MET A 17 22.16 -13.03 -1.93
N ASP A 18 23.08 -12.46 -1.17
CA ASP A 18 23.36 -12.97 0.17
C ASP A 18 22.30 -12.52 1.20
N LEU A 19 22.41 -13.05 2.43
CA LEU A 19 21.46 -12.75 3.49
C LEU A 19 21.43 -11.26 3.88
N GLU A 20 22.55 -10.56 3.78
CA GLU A 20 22.63 -9.13 4.13
C GLU A 20 21.96 -8.29 3.05
N GLU A 21 22.20 -8.61 1.78
CA GLU A 21 21.55 -7.98 0.62
C GLU A 21 20.03 -8.18 0.65
N LEU A 22 19.54 -9.41 0.89
CA LEU A 22 18.11 -9.69 1.01
C LEU A 22 17.44 -8.91 2.16
N ARG A 23 18.16 -8.66 3.26
CA ARG A 23 17.66 -7.86 4.37
C ARG A 23 17.65 -6.38 4.07
N GLU A 24 18.53 -5.87 3.21
CA GLU A 24 18.46 -4.50 2.72
C GLU A 24 17.27 -4.32 1.76
N GLU A 25 17.03 -5.33 0.91
CA GLU A 25 15.87 -5.33 0.02
C GLU A 25 14.55 -5.26 0.81
N ILE A 26 14.39 -6.10 1.85
CA ILE A 26 13.21 -6.04 2.73
C ILE A 26 13.09 -4.66 3.40
N ARG A 27 14.18 -4.07 3.86
CA ARG A 27 14.15 -2.74 4.49
C ARG A 27 13.70 -1.65 3.52
N THR A 28 14.11 -1.76 2.25
CA THR A 28 13.67 -0.85 1.19
C THR A 28 12.17 -1.01 0.94
N ILE A 29 11.70 -2.25 0.79
CA ILE A 29 10.27 -2.56 0.63
C ILE A 29 9.47 -2.03 1.83
N ASP A 30 9.95 -2.21 3.05
CA ASP A 30 9.28 -1.73 4.26
C ASP A 30 9.14 -0.21 4.27
N GLN A 31 10.17 0.52 3.82
CA GLN A 31 10.11 1.97 3.66
C GLN A 31 9.06 2.37 2.62
N GLU A 32 9.06 1.73 1.45
CA GLU A 32 8.09 1.99 0.39
C GLU A 32 6.66 1.69 0.83
N LEU A 33 6.44 0.63 1.62
CA LEU A 33 5.15 0.32 2.20
C LEU A 33 4.65 1.43 3.11
N VAL A 34 5.51 2.01 3.96
CA VAL A 34 5.14 3.15 4.82
C VAL A 34 4.79 4.38 3.98
N GLU A 35 5.55 4.66 2.93
CA GLU A 35 5.28 5.78 2.01
C GLU A 35 3.92 5.60 1.30
N LEU A 36 3.62 4.39 0.81
CA LEU A 36 2.33 4.04 0.20
C LEU A 36 1.16 4.15 1.19
N ILE A 37 1.36 3.75 2.45
CA ILE A 37 0.35 3.89 3.52
C ILE A 37 0.06 5.38 3.79
N ALA A 38 1.09 6.22 3.84
CA ALA A 38 0.94 7.66 4.02
C ALA A 38 0.18 8.28 2.84
N GLN A 39 0.56 7.94 1.61
CA GLN A 39 -0.12 8.40 0.40
C GLN A 39 -1.60 7.97 0.38
N ARG A 40 -1.89 6.72 0.72
CA ARG A 40 -3.27 6.21 0.81
C ARG A 40 -4.10 6.98 1.83
N THR A 41 -3.51 7.28 2.99
CA THR A 41 -4.18 8.04 4.06
C THR A 41 -4.52 9.45 3.59
N TYR A 42 -3.57 10.15 2.96
CA TYR A 42 -3.79 11.49 2.41
C TYR A 42 -4.94 11.54 1.37
N VAL A 43 -4.99 10.56 0.47
CA VAL A 43 -6.08 10.46 -0.52
C VAL A 43 -7.42 10.23 0.18
N ALA A 44 -7.46 9.37 1.19
CA ALA A 44 -8.69 9.11 1.94
C ALA A 44 -9.18 10.33 2.73
N ASP A 45 -8.28 11.16 3.26
CA ASP A 45 -8.64 12.43 3.90
C ASP A 45 -9.18 13.44 2.89
N THR A 46 -8.57 13.51 1.72
CA THR A 46 -9.08 14.35 0.61
C THR A 46 -10.49 13.92 0.21
N ILE A 47 -10.77 12.62 0.15
CA ILE A 47 -12.11 12.09 -0.11
C ILE A 47 -13.08 12.50 1.01
N ALA A 48 -12.66 12.44 2.27
CA ALA A 48 -13.49 12.87 3.40
C ALA A 48 -13.85 14.36 3.32
N ALA A 49 -12.90 15.22 2.96
CA ALA A 49 -13.16 16.65 2.75
C ALA A 49 -14.16 16.89 1.61
N VAL A 50 -14.01 16.19 0.48
CA VAL A 50 -14.97 16.27 -0.64
C VAL A 50 -16.36 15.76 -0.25
N LYS A 51 -16.45 14.77 0.64
CA LYS A 51 -17.74 14.28 1.17
C LYS A 51 -18.39 15.33 2.07
N ASP A 52 -17.61 15.97 2.94
CA ASP A 52 -18.08 17.03 3.84
C ASP A 52 -18.62 18.24 3.05
N GLU A 53 -17.89 18.70 2.04
CA GLU A 53 -18.33 19.78 1.13
C GLU A 53 -19.64 19.49 0.40
N ARG A 54 -20.01 18.21 0.28
CA ARG A 54 -21.20 17.74 -0.44
C ARG A 54 -22.30 17.21 0.48
N ASP A 55 -22.18 17.42 1.79
CA ASP A 55 -23.09 16.88 2.80
C ASP A 55 -23.27 15.35 2.70
N LEU A 56 -22.23 14.62 2.29
CA LEU A 56 -22.23 13.17 2.16
C LEU A 56 -21.72 12.50 3.44
N PRO A 57 -22.27 11.33 3.83
CA PRO A 57 -21.76 10.57 4.97
C PRO A 57 -20.30 10.18 4.80
N THR A 58 -19.50 10.38 5.84
CA THR A 58 -18.08 9.99 5.83
C THR A 58 -17.89 8.47 5.87
N THR A 59 -18.80 7.74 6.53
CA THR A 59 -18.82 6.28 6.51
C THR A 59 -19.48 5.76 5.24
N ASP A 60 -18.84 4.78 4.60
CA ASP A 60 -19.29 4.22 3.32
C ASP A 60 -19.00 2.72 3.29
N GLU A 61 -19.92 1.95 3.86
CA GLU A 61 -19.79 0.49 4.02
C GLU A 61 -19.60 -0.22 2.67
N LYS A 62 -20.26 0.29 1.62
CA LYS A 62 -20.13 -0.24 0.26
C LYS A 62 -18.71 -0.03 -0.27
N GLN A 63 -18.13 1.13 -0.04
CA GLN A 63 -16.73 1.38 -0.39
C GLN A 63 -15.78 0.47 0.40
N GLU A 64 -16.06 0.21 1.70
CA GLU A 64 -15.26 -0.72 2.51
C GLU A 64 -15.32 -2.16 1.97
N GLU A 65 -16.51 -2.65 1.58
CA GLU A 65 -16.66 -3.95 0.92
C GLU A 65 -15.87 -4.04 -0.39
N GLN A 66 -15.94 -3.01 -1.23
CA GLN A 66 -15.19 -2.96 -2.50
C GLN A 66 -13.67 -2.90 -2.30
N VAL A 67 -13.20 -2.31 -1.20
CA VAL A 67 -11.78 -2.35 -0.83
C VAL A 67 -11.39 -3.78 -0.44
N MET A 68 -12.24 -4.50 0.31
CA MET A 68 -11.97 -5.89 0.71
C MET A 68 -12.03 -6.87 -0.46
N GLU A 69 -12.94 -6.67 -1.40
CA GLU A 69 -13.03 -7.47 -2.62
C GLU A 69 -11.72 -7.38 -3.41
N ARG A 70 -11.28 -6.17 -3.74
CA ARG A 70 -10.01 -5.92 -4.44
C ARG A 70 -8.79 -6.45 -3.67
N ALA A 71 -8.79 -6.34 -2.34
CA ALA A 71 -7.72 -6.92 -1.51
C ALA A 71 -7.65 -8.45 -1.65
N GLY A 72 -8.81 -9.12 -1.73
CA GLY A 72 -8.88 -10.56 -1.97
C GLY A 72 -8.43 -10.97 -3.36
N GLU A 73 -8.83 -10.23 -4.39
CA GLU A 73 -8.41 -10.47 -5.78
C GLU A 73 -6.90 -10.31 -5.94
N ASN A 74 -6.32 -9.23 -5.39
CA ASN A 74 -4.88 -9.00 -5.41
C ASN A 74 -4.12 -10.10 -4.64
N ALA A 75 -4.63 -10.56 -3.50
CA ALA A 75 -4.01 -11.65 -2.76
C ALA A 75 -3.88 -12.92 -3.62
N ALA A 76 -4.95 -13.27 -4.34
CA ALA A 76 -4.95 -14.43 -5.23
C ALA A 76 -3.96 -14.27 -6.40
N GLN A 77 -3.77 -13.05 -6.92
CA GLN A 77 -2.81 -12.78 -7.99
C GLN A 77 -1.35 -13.03 -7.57
N PHE A 78 -1.02 -12.81 -6.30
CA PHE A 78 0.33 -12.96 -5.75
C PHE A 78 0.49 -14.24 -4.91
N ASP A 79 -0.43 -15.20 -5.03
CA ASP A 79 -0.43 -16.45 -4.27
C ASP A 79 -0.35 -16.26 -2.73
N LEU A 80 -0.95 -15.17 -2.22
CA LEU A 80 -1.03 -14.84 -0.80
C LEU A 80 -2.37 -15.32 -0.19
N ASP A 81 -2.39 -15.61 1.12
CA ASP A 81 -3.64 -15.92 1.83
C ASP A 81 -4.60 -14.70 1.80
N PRO A 82 -5.76 -14.80 1.15
CA PRO A 82 -6.70 -13.69 1.04
C PRO A 82 -7.20 -13.18 2.40
N ASN A 83 -7.25 -14.03 3.43
CA ASN A 83 -7.68 -13.63 4.76
C ASN A 83 -6.66 -12.74 5.45
N LEU A 84 -5.37 -13.05 5.29
CA LEU A 84 -4.28 -12.24 5.85
C LEU A 84 -4.19 -10.88 5.15
N VAL A 85 -4.27 -10.86 3.81
CA VAL A 85 -4.28 -9.61 3.05
C VAL A 85 -5.50 -8.76 3.42
N LYS A 86 -6.71 -9.35 3.50
CA LYS A 86 -7.90 -8.63 3.96
C LYS A 86 -7.74 -8.11 5.41
N ALA A 87 -7.07 -8.84 6.30
CA ALA A 87 -6.78 -8.35 7.65
C ALA A 87 -5.85 -7.13 7.64
N THR A 88 -4.83 -7.10 6.78
CA THR A 88 -4.00 -5.91 6.56
C THR A 88 -4.83 -4.72 6.07
N PHE A 89 -5.71 -4.94 5.10
CA PHE A 89 -6.59 -3.88 4.60
C PHE A 89 -7.59 -3.38 5.64
N ARG A 90 -8.07 -4.24 6.55
CA ARG A 90 -8.86 -3.78 7.72
C ARG A 90 -8.06 -2.80 8.56
N MET A 91 -6.79 -3.10 8.86
CA MET A 91 -5.93 -2.19 9.61
C MET A 91 -5.72 -0.86 8.88
N LEU A 92 -5.58 -0.86 7.54
CA LEU A 92 -5.46 0.37 6.75
C LEU A 92 -6.74 1.22 6.73
N ILE A 93 -7.92 0.59 6.74
CA ILE A 93 -9.19 1.31 6.88
C ILE A 93 -9.30 1.91 8.28
N GLU A 94 -9.00 1.12 9.31
CA GLU A 94 -9.05 1.59 10.70
C GLU A 94 -8.05 2.72 10.98
N LEU A 95 -6.83 2.64 10.44
CA LEU A 95 -5.84 3.72 10.50
C LEU A 95 -6.44 5.04 9.98
N ASN A 96 -7.10 5.00 8.82
CA ASN A 96 -7.70 6.20 8.25
C ASN A 96 -8.89 6.70 9.09
N LYS A 97 -9.74 5.81 9.61
CA LYS A 97 -10.83 6.20 10.53
C LYS A 97 -10.32 6.84 11.82
N VAL A 98 -9.19 6.38 12.36
CA VAL A 98 -8.54 6.98 13.54
C VAL A 98 -8.01 8.37 13.17
N HIS A 99 -7.25 8.47 12.08
CA HIS A 99 -6.67 9.74 11.64
C HIS A 99 -7.73 10.82 11.39
N GLN A 100 -8.84 10.47 10.73
CA GLN A 100 -9.97 11.40 10.52
C GLN A 100 -10.66 11.83 11.81
N ARG A 101 -10.67 10.99 12.86
CA ARG A 101 -11.24 11.36 14.17
C ARG A 101 -10.36 12.33 14.93
N GLU A 102 -9.03 12.24 14.77
CA GLU A 102 -8.07 13.12 15.42
C GLU A 102 -7.97 14.50 14.73
N ASN A 103 -8.24 14.57 13.43
CA ASN A 103 -8.15 15.79 12.63
C ASN A 103 -9.47 16.57 12.47
N ARG A 104 -10.55 16.15 13.17
CA ARG A 104 -11.85 16.85 13.23
C ARG A 104 -11.91 17.75 14.47
#